data_AF-A0A1J3DCH8-F1
#
_entry.id   AF-A0A1J3DCH8-F1
#
_cell.length_a   1.000
_cell.length_b   1.000
_cell.length_c   1.000
_cell.angle_alpha   90.00
_cell.angle_beta   90.00
_cell.angle_gamma   90.00
#
_symmetry.space_group_name_H-M   'P 1'
#
loop_
_entity.id
_entity.type
_entity.pdbx_description
1 polymer ?
#
loop_
_entity_poly.entity_id
_entity_poly.type
_entity_poly.pdbx_seq_one_letter_code
_entity_poly.pdbx_strand_id
1 'polypeptide(L)'
;VLSLVPMIRPFQWQSLLLPVLPGRMFDFLEAPVPFLVGIHSKPIDWKVKTSSLILVNILNNQVKICNMPALPQRRELMAQLAPIHATLAQHSSTARRHPVYKCNEVQAEAATKFLRVMRDYMESLCSDLHSHTITSVQSNSDRVSLLLKDSFIDSFPGRDRPFVKLLVDTQLFSVLSDSRLSSFENERL
;
A
#
# COMPACT_ATOMS: atom_id res chain seq x y z
N VAL A 1 -1.21 1.14 12.68
CA VAL A 1 -2.02 1.88 11.69
C VAL A 1 -1.17 2.88 10.91
N LEU A 2 -0.63 3.92 11.54
CA LEU A 2 0.14 4.98 10.87
C LEU A 2 1.35 4.49 10.08
N SER A 3 1.95 3.36 10.48
CA SER A 3 3.10 2.73 9.79
C SER A 3 2.79 2.30 8.36
N LEU A 4 1.52 2.10 7.98
CA LEU A 4 1.16 1.66 6.63
C LEU A 4 1.32 2.77 5.59
N VAL A 5 1.12 4.03 5.97
CA VAL A 5 1.24 5.18 5.06
C VAL A 5 2.64 5.29 4.42
N PRO A 6 3.76 5.26 5.18
CA PRO A 6 5.08 5.29 4.55
C PRO A 6 5.42 3.99 3.80
N MET A 7 4.80 2.85 4.12
CA MET A 7 5.07 1.56 3.47
C MET A 7 4.47 1.44 2.06
N ILE A 8 3.43 2.23 1.75
CA ILE A 8 2.78 2.20 0.43
C ILE A 8 3.32 3.27 -0.53
N ARG A 9 4.28 4.11 -0.12
CA ARG A 9 4.84 5.13 -1.01
C ARG A 9 5.44 4.48 -2.28
N PRO A 10 5.28 5.09 -3.47
CA PRO A 10 4.81 6.45 -3.72
C PRO A 10 3.28 6.62 -3.67
N PHE A 11 2.50 5.54 -3.54
CA PHE A 11 1.05 5.64 -3.40
C PHE A 11 0.67 6.41 -2.14
N GLN A 12 -0.41 7.17 -2.23
CA GLN A 12 -0.92 7.99 -1.15
C GLN A 12 -2.30 7.49 -0.74
N TRP A 13 -2.50 7.15 0.53
CA TRP A 13 -3.81 6.73 1.04
C TRP A 13 -4.84 7.86 0.91
N GLN A 14 -5.91 7.64 0.15
CA GLN A 14 -6.93 8.65 -0.14
C GLN A 14 -8.23 8.50 0.66
N SER A 15 -8.37 7.41 1.42
CA SER A 15 -9.63 7.09 2.08
C SER A 15 -9.57 7.29 3.59
N LEU A 16 -10.61 6.85 4.30
CA LEU A 16 -10.72 6.98 5.74
C LEU A 16 -9.53 6.31 6.45
N LEU A 17 -8.84 7.08 7.31
CA LEU A 17 -7.75 6.61 8.14
C LEU A 17 -7.98 7.06 9.58
N LEU A 18 -8.31 6.12 10.47
CA LEU A 18 -8.57 6.39 11.89
C LEU A 18 -7.62 5.54 12.74
N PRO A 19 -6.47 6.10 13.19
CA PRO A 19 -5.48 5.35 13.96
C PRO A 19 -6.07 4.66 15.19
N VAL A 20 -7.06 5.29 15.80
CA VAL A 20 -7.87 4.75 16.89
C VAL A 20 -9.33 5.15 16.63
N LEU A 21 -10.20 4.16 16.39
CA LEU A 21 -11.63 4.32 16.25
C LEU A 21 -12.30 4.22 17.64
N PRO A 22 -12.99 5.26 18.13
CA PRO A 22 -13.72 5.20 19.39
C PRO A 22 -14.81 4.11 19.36
N GLY A 23 -15.04 3.43 20.48
CA GLY A 23 -16.02 2.33 20.55
C GLY A 23 -17.46 2.72 20.21
N ARG A 24 -17.83 3.99 20.42
CA ARG A 24 -19.13 4.55 20.03
C ARG A 24 -19.30 4.78 18.51
N MET A 25 -18.27 4.49 17.72
CA MET A 25 -18.20 4.72 16.27
C MET A 25 -17.98 3.40 15.51
N PHE A 26 -18.35 2.25 16.09
CA PHE A 26 -18.15 0.97 15.41
C PHE A 26 -18.99 0.79 14.14
N ASP A 27 -20.03 1.58 13.94
CA ASP A 27 -20.80 1.63 12.69
C ASP A 27 -19.91 1.96 11.46
N PHE A 28 -18.79 2.66 11.65
CA PHE A 28 -17.82 2.93 10.59
C PHE A 28 -17.15 1.66 10.03
N LEU A 29 -17.14 0.57 10.79
CA LEU A 29 -16.59 -0.70 10.33
C LEU A 29 -17.46 -1.36 9.25
N GLU A 30 -18.70 -0.89 9.07
CA GLU A 30 -19.61 -1.32 7.99
C GLU A 30 -19.57 -0.40 6.76
N ALA A 31 -18.69 0.61 6.76
CA ALA A 31 -18.60 1.55 5.66
C ALA A 31 -18.28 0.83 4.33
N PRO A 32 -18.96 1.16 3.22
CA PRO A 32 -18.76 0.51 1.93
C PRO A 32 -17.49 0.99 1.20
N VAL A 33 -16.77 1.95 1.78
CA VAL A 33 -15.53 2.51 1.23
C VAL A 33 -14.31 1.84 1.84
N PRO A 34 -13.14 1.84 1.17
CA PRO A 34 -11.91 1.37 1.79
C PRO A 34 -11.60 2.17 3.05
N PHE A 35 -11.18 1.52 4.13
CA PHE A 35 -10.78 2.22 5.35
C PHE A 35 -9.58 1.54 6.01
N LEU A 36 -8.82 2.33 6.75
CA LEU A 36 -7.78 1.84 7.62
C LEU A 36 -8.03 2.34 9.04
N VAL A 37 -8.41 1.42 9.93
CA VAL A 37 -8.81 1.76 11.29
C VAL A 37 -8.09 0.90 12.32
N GLY A 38 -7.74 1.50 13.46
CA GLY A 38 -7.28 0.77 14.64
C GLY A 38 -8.41 0.68 15.66
N ILE A 39 -8.64 -0.51 16.20
CA ILE A 39 -9.61 -0.74 17.28
C ILE A 39 -8.89 -1.33 18.49
N HIS A 40 -9.28 -0.92 19.69
CA HIS A 40 -8.71 -1.46 20.93
C HIS A 40 -9.21 -2.88 21.20
N SER A 41 -10.49 -3.11 21.00
CA SER A 41 -11.14 -4.41 21.16
C SER A 41 -12.18 -4.63 20.08
N LYS A 42 -12.38 -5.88 19.68
CA LYS A 42 -13.45 -6.28 18.78
C LYS A 42 -14.80 -6.11 19.50
N PRO A 43 -15.83 -5.50 18.88
CA PRO A 43 -17.16 -5.42 19.47
C PRO A 43 -17.75 -6.84 19.68
N ILE A 44 -18.45 -7.05 20.79
CA ILE A 44 -18.99 -8.36 21.20
C ILE A 44 -19.97 -8.91 20.16
N ASP A 45 -20.81 -8.03 19.61
CA ASP A 45 -21.83 -8.37 18.61
C ASP A 45 -21.36 -8.21 17.15
N TRP A 46 -20.05 -8.03 16.94
CA TRP A 46 -19.46 -7.82 15.61
C TRP A 46 -19.47 -9.13 14.79
N LYS A 47 -20.64 -9.44 14.22
CA LYS A 47 -20.89 -10.51 13.23
C LYS A 47 -20.48 -10.04 11.84
N VAL A 48 -19.20 -9.75 11.69
CA VAL A 48 -18.64 -9.26 10.42
C VAL A 48 -18.96 -10.22 9.29
N LYS A 49 -19.49 -9.70 8.19
CA LYS A 49 -19.26 -10.31 6.88
C LYS A 49 -17.76 -10.19 6.58
N THR A 50 -16.94 -11.11 7.08
CA THR A 50 -15.48 -11.08 6.91
C THR A 50 -15.01 -11.32 5.48
N SER A 51 -15.93 -11.38 4.51
CA SER A 51 -15.60 -11.67 3.12
C SER A 51 -14.72 -10.61 2.47
N SER A 52 -14.79 -9.35 2.93
CA SER A 52 -14.06 -8.22 2.32
C SER A 52 -13.12 -7.46 3.27
N LEU A 53 -12.99 -7.88 4.54
CA LEU A 53 -12.11 -7.21 5.52
C LEU A 53 -10.83 -8.00 5.78
N ILE A 54 -9.71 -7.27 5.89
CA ILE A 54 -8.45 -7.79 6.41
C ILE A 54 -8.35 -7.40 7.90
N LEU A 55 -8.29 -8.40 8.78
CA LEU A 55 -8.15 -8.18 10.21
C LEU A 55 -6.75 -8.57 10.67
N VAL A 56 -6.02 -7.61 11.24
CA VAL A 56 -4.70 -7.83 11.83
C VAL A 56 -4.81 -7.75 13.35
N ASN A 57 -4.72 -8.90 14.01
CA ASN A 57 -4.61 -8.98 15.47
C ASN A 57 -3.13 -8.96 15.85
N ILE A 58 -2.65 -7.78 16.24
CA ILE A 58 -1.26 -7.52 16.60
C ILE A 58 -0.87 -8.28 17.88
N LEU A 59 -1.77 -8.39 18.86
CA LEU A 59 -1.49 -9.03 20.14
C LEU A 59 -1.26 -10.53 19.99
N ASN A 60 -2.06 -11.19 19.16
CA ASN A 60 -1.96 -12.62 18.92
C ASN A 60 -1.12 -12.98 17.69
N ASN A 61 -0.54 -11.98 17.01
CA ASN A 61 0.18 -12.15 15.74
C ASN A 61 -0.62 -12.93 14.69
N GLN A 62 -1.91 -12.61 14.53
CA GLN A 62 -2.81 -13.28 13.60
C GLN A 62 -3.29 -12.32 12.51
N VAL A 63 -3.30 -12.79 11.27
CA VAL A 63 -3.86 -12.04 10.14
C VAL A 63 -4.95 -12.89 9.51
N LYS A 64 -6.17 -12.36 9.47
CA LYS A 64 -7.27 -12.91 8.69
C LYS A 64 -7.38 -12.11 7.40
N ILE A 65 -7.04 -12.74 6.29
CA ILE A 65 -7.04 -12.13 4.95
C ILE A 65 -8.29 -12.60 4.20
N CYS A 66 -8.86 -11.73 3.38
CA CYS A 66 -9.83 -12.11 2.35
C CYS A 66 -9.11 -12.76 1.14
N ASN A 67 -9.86 -13.27 0.17
CA ASN A 67 -9.26 -13.83 -1.04
C ASN A 67 -8.63 -12.71 -1.88
N MET A 68 -7.29 -12.63 -1.90
CA MET A 68 -6.53 -11.59 -2.60
C MET A 68 -5.46 -12.23 -3.50
N PRO A 69 -5.20 -11.68 -4.69
CA PRO A 69 -4.11 -12.15 -5.53
C PRO A 69 -2.75 -11.92 -4.86
N ALA A 70 -1.77 -12.75 -5.22
CA ALA A 70 -0.42 -12.60 -4.72
C ALA A 70 0.26 -11.34 -5.29
N LEU A 71 1.13 -10.73 -4.50
CA LEU A 71 1.97 -9.63 -4.95
C LEU A 71 2.91 -10.06 -6.10
N PRO A 72 3.11 -9.22 -7.13
CA PRO A 72 4.13 -9.44 -8.15
C PRO A 72 5.50 -9.62 -7.50
N GLN A 73 6.29 -10.59 -7.97
CA GLN A 73 7.65 -10.85 -7.46
C GLN A 73 7.72 -11.00 -5.93
N ARG A 74 6.66 -11.54 -5.30
CA ARG A 74 6.56 -11.69 -3.84
C ARG A 74 7.78 -12.37 -3.22
N ARG A 75 8.34 -13.39 -3.89
CA ARG A 75 9.47 -14.17 -3.34
C ARG A 75 10.72 -13.30 -3.22
N GLU A 76 11.00 -12.52 -4.26
CA GLU A 76 12.14 -11.60 -4.34
C GLU A 76 11.99 -10.47 -3.31
N LEU A 77 10.78 -9.90 -3.17
CA LEU A 77 10.47 -8.93 -2.13
C LEU A 77 10.71 -9.51 -0.72
N MET A 78 10.19 -10.71 -0.45
CA MET A 78 10.37 -11.36 0.85
C MET A 78 11.83 -11.67 1.15
N ALA A 79 12.62 -12.07 0.15
CA ALA A 79 14.05 -12.31 0.33
C ALA A 79 14.81 -11.05 0.75
N GLN A 80 14.43 -9.87 0.24
CA GLN A 80 15.02 -8.59 0.64
C GLN A 80 14.56 -8.13 2.03
N LEU A 81 13.28 -8.34 2.38
CA LEU A 81 12.71 -7.91 3.66
C LEU A 81 13.08 -8.83 4.83
N ALA A 82 13.26 -10.13 4.58
CA ALA A 82 13.53 -11.14 5.61
C ALA A 82 14.72 -10.81 6.54
N PRO A 83 15.92 -10.44 6.04
CA PRO A 83 17.04 -10.11 6.92
C PRO A 83 16.77 -8.87 7.78
N ILE A 84 16.11 -7.86 7.20
CA ILE A 84 15.76 -6.62 7.92
C ILE A 84 14.75 -6.92 9.02
N HIS A 85 13.74 -7.74 8.71
CA HIS A 85 12.77 -8.21 9.68
C HIS A 85 13.43 -9.02 10.80
N ALA A 86 14.39 -9.90 10.48
CA ALA A 86 15.12 -10.67 11.48
C ALA A 86 15.90 -9.77 12.46
N THR A 87 16.56 -8.71 11.97
CA THR A 87 17.19 -7.69 12.83
C THR A 87 16.17 -7.04 13.76
N LEU A 88 15.03 -6.57 13.23
CA LEU A 88 13.97 -5.96 14.05
C LEU A 88 13.41 -6.94 15.09
N ALA A 89 13.24 -8.21 14.73
CA ALA A 89 12.74 -9.25 15.61
C ALA A 89 13.70 -9.55 16.77
N GLN A 90 15.02 -9.54 16.53
CA GLN A 90 16.03 -9.73 17.59
C GLN A 90 16.00 -8.60 18.63
N HIS A 91 15.71 -7.37 18.21
CA HIS A 91 15.58 -6.21 19.09
C HIS A 91 14.18 -6.06 19.73
N SER A 92 13.24 -6.98 19.47
CA SER A 92 11.88 -6.93 20.01
C SER A 92 11.80 -7.15 21.53
N SER A 93 12.74 -7.90 22.11
CA SER A 93 12.84 -8.13 23.56
C SER A 93 13.17 -6.83 24.31
N THR A 94 14.06 -6.00 23.75
CA THR A 94 14.43 -4.68 24.28
C THR A 94 13.30 -3.66 24.10
N ALA A 95 12.49 -3.80 23.03
CA ALA A 95 11.33 -2.96 22.80
C ALA A 95 10.24 -3.15 23.88
N ARG A 96 10.13 -4.32 24.52
CA ARG A 96 9.20 -4.52 25.65
C ARG A 96 9.57 -3.73 26.91
N ARG A 97 10.82 -3.28 27.02
CA ARG A 97 11.33 -2.55 28.20
C ARG A 97 11.16 -1.03 28.07
N HIS A 98 10.77 -0.53 26.90
CA HIS A 98 10.67 0.90 26.62
C HIS A 98 9.33 1.19 25.93
N PRO A 99 8.77 2.40 26.06
CA PRO A 99 7.55 2.76 25.35
C PRO A 99 7.71 2.62 23.83
N VAL A 100 6.66 2.19 23.12
CA VAL A 100 6.66 1.94 21.66
C VAL A 100 7.07 3.18 20.83
N TYR A 101 6.94 4.40 21.38
CA TYR A 101 7.38 5.62 20.72
C TYR A 101 8.89 5.88 20.83
N LYS A 102 9.63 5.13 21.65
CA LYS A 102 11.09 5.23 21.75
C LYS A 102 11.75 4.22 20.81
N CYS A 103 12.33 4.74 19.74
CA CYS A 103 13.10 3.97 18.77
C CYS A 103 14.59 4.09 19.09
N ASN A 104 15.33 2.98 19.14
CA ASN A 104 16.79 3.02 19.20
C ASN A 104 17.40 3.15 17.79
N GLU A 105 18.69 3.48 17.71
CA GLU A 105 19.37 3.72 16.43
C GLU A 105 19.28 2.51 15.48
N VAL A 106 19.47 1.29 16.00
CA VAL A 106 19.40 0.05 15.21
C VAL A 106 18.00 -0.17 14.63
N GLN A 107 16.95 0.07 15.44
CA GLN A 107 15.56 -0.01 15.02
C GLN A 107 15.24 1.06 13.97
N ALA A 108 15.73 2.29 14.16
CA ALA A 108 15.51 3.38 13.23
C ALA A 108 16.19 3.10 11.87
N GLU A 109 17.42 2.60 11.89
CA GLU A 109 18.15 2.21 10.70
C GLU A 109 17.46 1.04 9.98
N ALA A 110 17.10 -0.02 10.70
CA ALA A 110 16.42 -1.18 10.12
C ALA A 110 15.04 -0.80 9.55
N ALA A 111 14.27 0.04 10.25
CA ALA A 111 13.00 0.56 9.72
C ALA A 111 13.22 1.42 8.46
N THR A 112 14.26 2.23 8.41
CA THR A 112 14.62 3.03 7.23
C THR A 112 14.97 2.14 6.04
N LYS A 113 15.75 1.08 6.26
CA LYS A 113 16.07 0.08 5.22
C LYS A 113 14.82 -0.65 4.74
N PHE A 114 13.94 -1.05 5.66
CA PHE A 114 12.67 -1.70 5.33
C PHE A 114 11.80 -0.80 4.44
N LEU A 115 11.64 0.47 4.82
CA LEU A 115 10.85 1.44 4.07
C LEU A 115 11.47 1.77 2.70
N ARG A 116 12.80 1.74 2.58
CA ARG A 116 13.49 1.87 1.29
C ARG A 116 13.13 0.72 0.35
N VAL A 117 13.28 -0.52 0.80
CA VAL A 117 12.92 -1.71 0.00
C VAL A 117 11.46 -1.67 -0.42
N MET A 118 10.56 -1.35 0.52
CA MET A 118 9.12 -1.23 0.21
C MET A 118 8.84 -0.14 -0.84
N ARG A 119 9.46 1.05 -0.70
CA ARG A 119 9.28 2.14 -1.65
C ARG A 119 9.80 1.77 -3.04
N ASP A 120 11.00 1.22 -3.12
CA ASP A 120 11.63 0.86 -4.40
C ASP A 120 10.81 -0.25 -5.09
N TYR A 121 10.26 -1.19 -4.32
CA TYR A 121 9.30 -2.17 -4.82
C TYR A 121 8.01 -1.53 -5.34
N MET A 122 7.35 -0.67 -4.56
CA MET A 122 6.11 -0.02 -4.99
C MET A 122 6.31 0.90 -6.21
N GLU A 123 7.46 1.58 -6.31
CA GLU A 123 7.84 2.38 -7.48
C GLU A 123 8.02 1.48 -8.73
N SER A 124 8.65 0.32 -8.57
CA SER A 124 8.85 -0.64 -9.68
C SER A 124 7.54 -1.17 -10.27
N LEU A 125 6.45 -1.20 -9.49
CA LEU A 125 5.12 -1.56 -10.00
C LEU A 125 4.55 -0.51 -10.97
N CYS A 126 5.16 0.68 -11.06
CA CYS A 126 4.69 1.80 -11.87
C CYS A 126 5.79 2.38 -12.78
N SER A 127 6.96 1.74 -12.89
CA SER A 127 8.09 2.27 -13.65
C SER A 127 7.77 2.48 -15.13
N ASP A 128 6.94 1.61 -15.69
CA ASP A 128 6.73 1.53 -17.14
C ASP A 128 5.53 2.36 -17.60
N LEU A 129 4.91 3.15 -16.71
CA LEU A 129 3.71 3.96 -17.03
C LEU A 129 3.89 4.82 -18.29
N HIS A 130 5.06 5.45 -18.46
CA HIS A 130 5.34 6.32 -19.61
C HIS A 130 5.25 5.55 -20.95
N SER A 131 5.76 4.32 -21.00
CA SER A 131 5.75 3.47 -22.21
C SER A 131 4.35 3.06 -22.64
N HIS A 132 3.37 3.13 -21.73
CA HIS A 132 1.97 2.80 -21.97
C HIS A 132 1.07 4.05 -22.01
N THR A 133 1.67 5.23 -22.16
CA THR A 133 0.97 6.50 -22.22
C THR A 133 0.97 7.06 -23.64
N ILE A 134 -0.20 7.49 -24.12
CA ILE A 134 -0.31 8.32 -25.31
C ILE A 134 -0.26 9.77 -24.86
N THR A 135 0.79 10.49 -25.27
CA THR A 135 0.88 11.95 -25.13
C THR A 135 0.46 12.56 -26.48
N SER A 136 -0.36 13.63 -26.47
CA SER A 136 -0.88 14.33 -27.66
C SER A 136 -2.23 13.88 -28.21
N VAL A 137 -3.26 13.83 -27.37
CA VAL A 137 -4.64 13.91 -27.85
C VAL A 137 -5.00 15.40 -27.96
N GLN A 138 -4.85 15.99 -29.15
CA GLN A 138 -5.15 17.42 -29.38
C GLN A 138 -6.67 17.66 -29.39
N SER A 139 -7.17 18.33 -28.35
CA SER A 139 -8.42 19.09 -28.41
C SER A 139 -8.21 20.40 -27.67
N ASN A 140 -8.01 21.49 -28.42
CA ASN A 140 -7.97 22.86 -27.92
C ASN A 140 -6.89 23.14 -26.84
N SER A 141 -5.65 23.43 -27.27
CA SER A 141 -4.52 23.97 -26.47
C SER A 141 -4.04 23.20 -25.23
N ASP A 142 -4.82 22.26 -24.68
CA ASP A 142 -4.44 21.43 -23.55
C ASP A 142 -3.86 20.10 -24.05
N ARG A 143 -2.62 19.80 -23.64
CA ARG A 143 -2.02 18.48 -23.89
C ARG A 143 -2.53 17.56 -22.80
N VAL A 144 -3.28 16.53 -23.19
CA VAL A 144 -3.71 15.47 -22.27
C VAL A 144 -2.90 14.20 -22.52
N SER A 145 -2.38 13.61 -21.45
CA SER A 145 -1.73 12.31 -21.46
C SER A 145 -2.70 11.22 -20.99
N LEU A 146 -2.89 10.17 -21.79
CA LEU A 146 -3.79 9.07 -21.47
C LEU A 146 -3.02 7.76 -21.26
N LEU A 147 -3.21 7.14 -20.11
CA LEU A 147 -2.68 5.80 -19.82
C LEU A 147 -3.56 4.71 -20.46
N LEU A 148 -2.95 3.88 -21.30
CA LEU A 148 -3.59 2.69 -21.86
C LEU A 148 -3.52 1.55 -20.83
N LYS A 149 -4.53 1.46 -19.95
CA LYS A 149 -4.56 0.49 -18.85
C LYS A 149 -4.34 -0.96 -19.30
N ASP A 150 -4.98 -1.41 -20.36
CA ASP A 150 -4.83 -2.79 -20.84
C ASP A 150 -3.41 -3.07 -21.33
N SER A 151 -2.81 -2.13 -22.04
CA SER A 151 -1.41 -2.23 -22.49
C SER A 151 -0.45 -2.30 -21.29
N PHE A 152 -0.70 -1.49 -20.26
CA PHE A 152 0.06 -1.51 -19.02
C PHE A 152 -0.12 -2.82 -18.23
N ILE A 153 -1.33 -3.37 -18.15
CA ILE A 153 -1.57 -4.67 -17.51
C ILE A 153 -0.83 -5.79 -18.27
N ASP A 154 -0.85 -5.74 -19.60
CA ASP A 154 -0.28 -6.79 -20.43
C ASP A 154 1.26 -6.81 -20.44
N SER A 155 1.92 -5.73 -20.02
CA SER A 155 3.37 -5.70 -19.83
C SER A 155 3.85 -6.60 -18.69
N PHE A 156 2.96 -6.92 -17.73
CA PHE A 156 3.30 -7.81 -16.62
C PHE A 156 3.21 -9.29 -17.02
N PRO A 157 4.02 -10.17 -16.38
CA PRO A 157 3.90 -11.61 -16.53
C PRO A 157 2.48 -12.09 -16.19
N GLY A 158 1.97 -13.08 -16.92
CA GLY A 158 0.57 -13.55 -16.77
C GLY A 158 0.16 -13.91 -15.34
N ARG A 159 1.10 -14.43 -14.53
CA ARG A 159 0.89 -14.75 -13.11
C ARG A 159 0.66 -13.54 -12.20
N ASP A 160 1.18 -12.38 -12.60
CA ASP A 160 1.17 -11.13 -11.81
C ASP A 160 -0.01 -10.22 -12.25
N ARG A 161 -0.54 -10.41 -13.46
CA ARG A 161 -1.69 -9.67 -14.01
C ARG A 161 -2.94 -9.64 -13.12
N PRO A 162 -3.33 -10.71 -12.40
CA PRO A 162 -4.50 -10.65 -11.51
C PRO A 162 -4.37 -9.58 -10.42
N PHE A 163 -3.17 -9.36 -9.88
CA PHE A 163 -2.93 -8.29 -8.93
C PHE A 163 -2.94 -6.93 -9.62
N VAL A 164 -2.27 -6.79 -10.77
CA VAL A 164 -2.15 -5.52 -11.49
C VAL A 164 -3.52 -5.02 -11.96
N LYS A 165 -4.41 -5.92 -12.40
CA LYS A 165 -5.80 -5.60 -12.72
C LYS A 165 -6.53 -4.94 -11.55
N LEU A 166 -6.37 -5.46 -10.33
CA LEU A 166 -6.95 -4.82 -9.16
C LEU A 166 -6.25 -3.51 -8.80
N LEU A 167 -4.92 -3.43 -8.96
CA LEU A 167 -4.13 -2.24 -8.64
C LEU A 167 -4.57 -1.04 -9.48
N VAL A 168 -4.72 -1.20 -10.80
CA VAL A 168 -5.05 -0.10 -11.73
C VAL A 168 -6.46 0.47 -11.54
N ASP A 169 -7.31 -0.24 -10.80
CA ASP A 169 -8.66 0.17 -10.43
C ASP A 169 -8.72 0.83 -9.04
N THR A 170 -7.59 0.90 -8.32
CA THR A 170 -7.53 1.59 -7.04
C THR A 170 -7.44 3.10 -7.21
N GLN A 171 -8.08 3.83 -6.29
CA GLN A 171 -7.91 5.29 -6.18
C GLN A 171 -6.44 5.69 -5.96
N LEU A 172 -5.69 4.86 -5.25
CA LEU A 172 -4.27 5.08 -4.97
C LEU A 172 -3.45 5.14 -6.26
N PHE A 173 -3.71 4.21 -7.18
CA PHE A 173 -3.07 4.14 -8.47
C PHE A 173 -3.48 5.32 -9.35
N SER A 174 -4.77 5.65 -9.42
CA SER A 174 -5.25 6.81 -10.19
C SER A 174 -4.56 8.11 -9.78
N VAL A 175 -4.48 8.40 -8.47
CA VAL A 175 -3.80 9.61 -7.99
C VAL A 175 -2.33 9.63 -8.39
N LEU A 176 -1.63 8.49 -8.28
CA LEU A 176 -0.23 8.42 -8.69
C LEU A 176 -0.07 8.56 -10.21
N SER A 177 -0.86 7.84 -11.00
CA SER A 177 -0.79 7.87 -12.46
C SER A 177 -1.07 9.26 -12.99
N ASP A 178 -2.11 9.93 -12.49
CA ASP A 178 -2.49 11.28 -12.93
C ASP A 178 -1.37 12.28 -12.63
N SER A 179 -0.77 12.20 -11.44
CA SER A 179 0.39 13.02 -11.09
C SER A 179 1.58 12.79 -12.04
N ARG A 180 1.86 11.55 -12.46
CA ARG A 180 2.96 11.25 -13.38
C ARG A 180 2.64 11.66 -14.83
N LEU A 181 1.41 11.43 -15.27
CA LEU A 181 0.91 11.85 -16.58
C LEU A 181 1.00 13.37 -16.74
N SER A 182 0.63 14.14 -15.70
CA SER A 182 0.79 15.60 -15.71
C SER A 182 2.26 16.04 -15.80
N SER A 183 3.22 15.27 -15.28
CA SER A 183 4.64 15.60 -15.45
C SER A 183 5.09 15.38 -16.90
N PHE A 184 4.57 14.36 -17.59
CA PHE A 184 4.91 14.09 -18.99
C PHE A 184 4.40 15.17 -19.94
N GLU A 185 3.27 15.80 -19.61
CA GLU A 185 2.75 16.96 -20.35
C GLU A 185 3.73 18.15 -20.32
N ASN A 186 4.46 18.28 -19.21
CA ASN A 186 5.37 19.38 -18.92
C ASN A 186 6.84 19.10 -19.32
N GLU A 187 7.21 17.85 -19.64
CA GLU A 187 8.61 17.41 -19.91
C GLU A 187 9.17 17.76 -21.31
N ARG A 188 8.72 18.85 -21.94
CA ARG A 188 9.41 19.42 -23.12
C ARG A 188 9.50 20.95 -23.05
N LEU A 189 10.59 21.42 -22.44
CA LEU A 189 11.30 22.66 -22.81
C LEU A 189 12.73 22.28 -23.22
#